data_AF-A0A661VIS8-F1
#
_entry.id   AF-A0A661VIS8-F1
#
_cell.length_a   1.000
_cell.length_b   1.000
_cell.length_c   1.000
_cell.angle_alpha   90.00
_cell.angle_beta   90.00
_cell.angle_gamma   90.00
#
_symmetry.space_group_name_H-M   'P 1'
#
loop_
_entity.id
_entity.type
_entity.pdbx_description
1 polymer ?
#
loop_
_entity_poly.entity_id
_entity_poly.type
_entity_poly.pdbx_seq_one_letter_code
_entity_poly.pdbx_strand_id
1 'polypeptide(L)'
;MREAHAVYATFEECARLIALQTYAVAERGYRASGRMPAAAAARIEKIVTRINEGQTPDFPALIAEVLQVNDEEWVERPAIADLYLKDKTGHEYFFEIKSPKPNKGQCLEVAERLLRIHAITQKNRPYVNAYFAMAYNSYGTRLEDYRHSFSLQYLDMQNEVLLGADFWTLVGGEGTYEELLEIYQEVGREKGKAMIDALAFGF
;
A
#
# COMPACT_ATOMS: atom_id res chain seq x y z
N MET A 1 -3.22 6.07 -19.37
CA MET A 1 -3.90 5.29 -18.32
C MET A 1 -3.50 3.81 -18.32
N ARG A 2 -3.40 3.13 -19.49
CA ARG A 2 -2.94 1.73 -19.58
C ARG A 2 -1.47 1.50 -19.18
N GLU A 3 -0.57 2.44 -19.51
CA GLU A 3 0.87 2.32 -19.20
C GLU A 3 1.16 2.41 -17.70
N ALA A 4 0.49 3.32 -16.97
CA ALA A 4 0.63 3.41 -15.52
C ALA A 4 0.19 2.10 -14.84
N HIS A 5 -0.93 1.51 -15.30
CA HIS A 5 -1.42 0.21 -14.81
C HIS A 5 -0.43 -0.94 -15.06
N ALA A 6 0.25 -0.96 -16.21
CA ALA A 6 1.26 -1.97 -16.50
C ALA A 6 2.49 -1.86 -15.56
N VAL A 7 2.92 -0.63 -15.22
CA VAL A 7 4.03 -0.41 -14.28
C VAL A 7 3.66 -0.83 -12.86
N TYR A 8 2.44 -0.51 -12.37
CA TYR A 8 2.02 -0.96 -11.04
C TYR A 8 1.92 -2.48 -10.95
N ALA A 9 1.40 -3.13 -12.01
CA ALA A 9 1.36 -4.59 -12.09
C ALA A 9 2.77 -5.24 -12.03
N THR A 10 3.82 -4.53 -12.46
CA THR A 10 5.20 -5.02 -12.32
C THR A 10 5.73 -4.89 -10.89
N PHE A 11 5.48 -3.78 -10.20
CA PHE A 11 5.92 -3.64 -8.80
C PHE A 11 5.24 -4.64 -7.87
N GLU A 12 3.93 -4.87 -8.05
CA GLU A 12 3.20 -5.89 -7.32
C GLU A 12 3.80 -7.30 -7.54
N GLU A 13 4.13 -7.63 -8.79
CA GLU A 13 4.70 -8.94 -9.13
C GLU A 13 6.10 -9.14 -8.58
N CYS A 14 6.96 -8.12 -8.71
CA CYS A 14 8.29 -8.13 -8.09
C CYS A 14 8.17 -8.32 -6.57
N ALA A 15 7.29 -7.57 -5.92
CA ALA A 15 7.09 -7.69 -4.47
C ALA A 15 6.59 -9.08 -4.07
N ARG A 16 5.65 -9.67 -4.82
CA ARG A 16 5.17 -11.03 -4.59
C ARG A 16 6.29 -12.06 -4.73
N LEU A 17 7.09 -11.99 -5.80
CA LEU A 17 8.18 -12.92 -6.07
C LEU A 17 9.28 -12.84 -5.00
N ILE A 18 9.61 -11.63 -4.55
CA ILE A 18 10.58 -11.42 -3.47
C ILE A 18 10.03 -11.99 -2.15
N ALA A 19 8.78 -11.64 -1.80
CA ALA A 19 8.19 -12.09 -0.53
C ALA A 19 8.05 -13.61 -0.43
N LEU A 20 7.86 -14.34 -1.54
CA LEU A 20 7.81 -15.81 -1.55
C LEU A 20 9.07 -16.48 -0.98
N GLN A 21 10.20 -15.77 -0.91
CA GLN A 21 11.44 -16.31 -0.36
C GLN A 21 11.43 -16.38 1.17
N THR A 22 10.61 -15.56 1.85
CA THR A 22 10.64 -15.37 3.30
C THR A 22 9.28 -15.55 3.98
N TYR A 23 8.20 -15.09 3.34
CA TYR A 23 6.82 -15.19 3.84
C TYR A 23 6.21 -16.57 3.60
N ALA A 24 5.26 -16.94 4.46
CA ALA A 24 4.50 -18.19 4.31
C ALA A 24 3.44 -18.08 3.20
N VAL A 25 2.89 -16.89 2.98
CA VAL A 25 1.94 -16.59 1.92
C VAL A 25 2.33 -15.26 1.26
N ALA A 26 2.24 -15.19 -0.07
CA ALA A 26 2.38 -13.96 -0.85
C ALA A 26 1.44 -14.01 -2.07
N GLU A 27 0.41 -13.17 -2.06
CA GLU A 27 -0.67 -13.15 -3.05
C GLU A 27 -0.94 -11.74 -3.56
N ARG A 28 -1.26 -11.62 -4.85
CA ARG A 28 -1.69 -10.35 -5.46
C ARG A 28 -3.20 -10.28 -5.60
N GLY A 29 -3.74 -9.06 -5.56
CA GLY A 29 -5.17 -8.83 -5.73
C GLY A 29 -6.01 -9.57 -4.68
N TYR A 30 -5.47 -9.71 -3.46
CA TYR A 30 -6.09 -10.49 -2.40
C TYR A 30 -7.38 -9.82 -1.93
N ARG A 31 -8.50 -10.53 -2.10
CA ARG A 31 -9.79 -10.06 -1.63
C ARG A 31 -9.99 -10.47 -0.18
N ALA A 32 -9.87 -9.52 0.73
CA ALA A 32 -10.40 -9.63 2.08
C ALA A 32 -11.95 -9.60 2.01
N SER A 33 -12.55 -10.73 1.64
CA SER A 33 -13.99 -10.93 1.67
C SER A 33 -14.41 -11.23 3.09
N GLY A 34 -14.61 -10.18 3.88
CA GLY A 34 -15.14 -10.32 5.22
C GLY A 34 -16.29 -9.37 5.48
N ARG A 35 -17.13 -9.78 6.43
CA ARG A 35 -18.13 -8.91 7.03
C ARG A 35 -17.44 -8.08 8.10
N MET A 36 -17.97 -6.90 8.38
CA MET A 36 -17.57 -6.05 9.51
C MET A 36 -18.81 -5.57 10.26
N PRO A 37 -18.69 -5.12 11.52
CA PRO A 37 -19.80 -4.47 12.22
C PRO A 37 -20.33 -3.27 11.41
N ALA A 38 -21.65 -3.10 11.32
CA ALA A 38 -22.27 -1.98 10.61
C ALA A 38 -21.83 -0.63 11.21
N ALA A 39 -21.75 -0.54 12.55
CA ALA A 39 -21.16 0.60 13.26
C ALA A 39 -19.71 0.90 12.85
N ALA A 40 -18.89 -0.11 12.55
CA ALA A 40 -17.50 0.08 12.09
C ALA A 40 -17.47 0.68 10.68
N ALA A 41 -18.32 0.23 9.76
CA ALA A 41 -18.45 0.83 8.44
C ALA A 41 -18.85 2.31 8.53
N ALA A 42 -19.89 2.63 9.32
CA ALA A 42 -20.31 4.01 9.55
C ALA A 42 -19.24 4.86 10.26
N ARG A 43 -18.41 4.25 11.11
CA ARG A 43 -17.28 4.93 11.75
C ARG A 43 -16.19 5.29 10.76
N ILE A 44 -15.85 4.38 9.85
CA ILE A 44 -14.87 4.61 8.78
C ILE A 44 -15.33 5.78 7.90
N GLU A 45 -16.60 5.81 7.48
CA GLU A 45 -17.14 6.91 6.67
C GLU A 45 -16.95 8.27 7.36
N LYS A 46 -17.26 8.35 8.67
CA LYS A 46 -17.05 9.58 9.46
C LYS A 46 -15.58 9.97 9.56
N ILE A 47 -14.67 9.00 9.76
CA ILE A 47 -13.23 9.25 9.80
C ILE A 47 -12.77 9.88 8.47
N VAL A 48 -13.15 9.29 7.34
CA VAL A 48 -12.79 9.78 6.01
C VAL A 48 -13.36 11.19 5.77
N THR A 49 -14.60 11.47 6.22
CA THR A 49 -15.15 12.83 6.19
C THR A 49 -14.31 13.82 6.98
N ARG A 50 -13.91 13.48 8.22
CA ARG A 50 -13.08 14.39 9.04
C ARG A 50 -11.71 14.63 8.41
N ILE A 51 -11.07 13.60 7.86
CA ILE A 51 -9.79 13.75 7.12
C ILE A 51 -9.98 14.67 5.91
N ASN A 52 -11.07 14.47 5.15
CA ASN A 52 -11.41 15.31 4.01
C ASN A 52 -11.63 16.79 4.38
N GLU A 53 -12.17 17.04 5.57
CA GLU A 53 -12.40 18.38 6.16
C GLU A 53 -11.15 19.01 6.80
N GLY A 54 -10.04 18.28 6.88
CA GLY A 54 -8.74 18.80 7.32
C GLY A 54 -8.21 18.22 8.64
N GLN A 55 -8.82 17.17 9.19
CA GLN A 55 -8.21 16.43 10.30
C GLN A 55 -6.91 15.77 9.84
N THR A 56 -5.80 16.06 10.51
CA THR A 56 -4.55 15.29 10.34
C THR A 56 -4.76 13.87 10.87
N PRO A 57 -4.55 12.84 10.04
CA PRO A 57 -4.73 11.45 10.47
C PRO A 57 -3.61 10.99 11.42
N ASP A 58 -4.00 10.23 12.44
CA ASP A 58 -3.15 9.42 13.30
C ASP A 58 -3.62 7.97 13.11
N PHE A 59 -2.96 7.22 12.25
CA PHE A 59 -3.48 5.94 11.77
C PHE A 59 -3.67 4.90 12.90
N PRO A 60 -2.72 4.74 13.86
CA PRO A 60 -2.95 3.93 15.06
C PRO A 60 -4.20 4.31 15.86
N ALA A 61 -4.44 5.62 16.08
CA ALA A 61 -5.63 6.08 16.78
C ALA A 61 -6.92 5.81 15.99
N LEU A 62 -6.88 5.98 14.67
CA LEU A 62 -8.02 5.69 13.78
C LEU A 62 -8.36 4.20 13.76
N ILE A 63 -7.37 3.30 13.75
CA ILE A 63 -7.60 1.85 13.89
C ILE A 63 -8.32 1.56 15.22
N ALA A 64 -7.84 2.15 16.32
CA ALA A 64 -8.45 1.95 17.62
C ALA A 64 -9.91 2.45 17.64
N GLU A 65 -10.22 3.59 17.03
CA GLU A 65 -11.58 4.13 16.92
C GLU A 65 -12.52 3.17 16.17
N VAL A 66 -12.03 2.53 15.10
CA VAL A 66 -12.79 1.56 14.29
C VAL A 66 -12.99 0.23 15.03
N LEU A 67 -12.02 -0.22 15.82
CA LEU A 67 -12.10 -1.49 16.54
C LEU A 67 -12.87 -1.38 17.88
N GLN A 68 -13.07 -0.17 18.42
CA GLN A 68 -13.82 0.04 19.65
C GLN A 68 -15.34 -0.02 19.46
N VAL A 69 -15.83 0.14 18.22
CA VAL A 69 -17.26 0.06 17.93
C VAL A 69 -17.65 -1.39 17.67
N ASN A 70 -18.75 -1.80 18.30
CA ASN A 70 -19.36 -3.11 18.11
C ASN A 70 -20.79 -2.92 17.63
N ASP A 71 -21.29 -3.91 16.89
CA ASP A 71 -22.65 -3.93 16.40
C ASP A 71 -23.11 -5.39 16.29
N GLU A 72 -24.38 -5.64 16.57
CA GLU A 72 -24.99 -6.95 16.31
C GLU A 72 -25.18 -7.17 14.81
N GLU A 73 -25.38 -6.07 14.06
CA GLU A 73 -25.49 -6.12 12.60
C GLU A 73 -24.11 -6.13 11.94
N TRP A 74 -23.91 -7.07 11.03
CA TRP A 74 -22.68 -7.22 10.24
C TRP A 74 -22.96 -7.05 8.76
N VAL A 75 -22.23 -6.15 8.11
CA VAL A 75 -22.41 -5.81 6.69
C VAL A 75 -21.27 -6.38 5.84
N GLU A 76 -21.59 -6.78 4.61
CA GLU A 76 -20.58 -7.18 3.63
C GLU A 76 -19.97 -5.95 2.94
N ARG A 77 -18.68 -5.76 3.14
CA ARG A 77 -17.89 -4.64 2.62
C ARG A 77 -16.48 -5.16 2.31
N PRO A 78 -16.26 -5.81 1.16
CA PRO A 78 -14.95 -6.38 0.86
C PRO A 78 -13.89 -5.27 0.70
N ALA A 79 -12.64 -5.64 0.97
CA ALA A 79 -11.46 -4.88 0.58
C ALA A 79 -10.59 -5.76 -0.33
N ILE A 80 -9.94 -5.16 -1.32
CA ILE A 80 -8.96 -5.84 -2.17
C ILE A 80 -7.63 -5.15 -1.93
N ALA A 81 -6.61 -5.89 -1.53
CA ALA A 81 -5.25 -5.39 -1.42
C ALA A 81 -4.48 -5.77 -2.69
N ASP A 82 -3.63 -4.86 -3.17
CA ASP A 82 -2.76 -5.10 -4.33
C ASP A 82 -1.77 -6.24 -4.02
N LEU A 83 -1.26 -6.29 -2.79
CA LEU A 83 -0.43 -7.37 -2.25
C LEU A 83 -0.90 -7.78 -0.85
N TYR A 84 -0.92 -9.08 -0.59
CA TYR A 84 -1.13 -9.69 0.73
C TYR A 84 0.03 -10.61 1.06
N LEU A 85 0.61 -10.43 2.24
CA LEU A 85 1.65 -11.30 2.79
C LEU A 85 1.21 -11.85 4.14
N LYS A 86 1.63 -13.07 4.44
CA LYS A 86 1.49 -13.67 5.77
C LYS A 86 2.81 -14.27 6.22
N ASP A 87 3.31 -13.83 7.36
CA ASP A 87 4.57 -14.36 7.90
C ASP A 87 4.37 -15.75 8.53
N LYS A 88 5.48 -16.40 8.90
CA LYS A 88 5.47 -17.74 9.50
C LYS A 88 4.89 -17.77 10.93
N THR A 89 4.74 -16.60 11.57
CA THR A 89 4.16 -16.45 12.90
C THR A 89 2.66 -16.12 12.86
N GLY A 90 2.13 -15.83 11.67
CA GLY A 90 0.73 -15.56 11.41
C GLY A 90 0.36 -14.08 11.36
N HIS A 91 1.32 -13.15 11.41
CA HIS A 91 1.03 -11.75 11.14
C HIS A 91 0.69 -11.54 9.67
N GLU A 92 -0.29 -10.68 9.42
CA GLU A 92 -0.83 -10.41 8.09
C GLU A 92 -0.46 -8.98 7.66
N TYR A 93 -0.06 -8.83 6.40
CA TYR A 93 0.34 -7.56 5.82
C TYR A 93 -0.44 -7.32 4.53
N PHE A 94 -1.08 -6.17 4.44
CA PHE A 94 -1.90 -5.76 3.31
C PHE A 94 -1.35 -4.46 2.74
N PHE A 95 -1.17 -4.40 1.44
CA PHE A 95 -0.61 -3.24 0.77
C PHE A 95 -1.55 -2.75 -0.32
N GLU A 96 -1.83 -1.45 -0.30
CA GLU A 96 -2.29 -0.73 -1.47
C GLU A 96 -1.08 -0.06 -2.11
N ILE A 97 -0.76 -0.38 -3.36
CA ILE A 97 0.44 0.10 -4.05
C ILE A 97 0.01 1.18 -5.05
N LYS A 98 0.54 2.41 -4.91
CA LYS A 98 0.32 3.50 -5.89
C LYS A 98 1.61 4.25 -6.22
N SER A 99 1.53 5.17 -7.18
CA SER A 99 2.64 6.08 -7.47
C SER A 99 2.95 7.00 -6.29
N PRO A 100 4.18 7.54 -6.25
CA PRO A 100 4.59 8.48 -5.22
C PRO A 100 3.87 9.83 -5.22
N LYS A 101 2.91 10.07 -6.10
CA LYS A 101 2.20 11.35 -6.20
C LYS A 101 0.68 11.13 -6.27
N PRO A 102 0.06 10.52 -5.24
CA PRO A 102 -1.38 10.29 -5.23
C PRO A 102 -2.15 11.61 -5.21
N ASN A 103 -3.30 11.67 -5.84
CA ASN A 103 -4.21 12.80 -5.64
C ASN A 103 -4.99 12.65 -4.32
N LYS A 104 -5.68 13.73 -3.90
CA LYS A 104 -6.52 13.74 -2.69
C LYS A 104 -7.50 12.56 -2.61
N GLY A 105 -8.21 12.27 -3.70
CA GLY A 105 -9.19 11.18 -3.75
C GLY A 105 -8.55 9.82 -3.50
N GLN A 106 -7.37 9.58 -4.07
CA GLN A 106 -6.59 8.37 -3.80
C GLN A 106 -6.19 8.26 -2.33
N CYS A 107 -5.70 9.33 -1.70
CA CYS A 107 -5.37 9.30 -0.27
C CYS A 107 -6.58 8.89 0.59
N LEU A 108 -7.75 9.49 0.34
CA LEU A 108 -8.98 9.18 1.08
C LEU A 108 -9.46 7.75 0.84
N GLU A 109 -9.42 7.27 -0.41
CA GLU A 109 -9.81 5.91 -0.78
C GLU A 109 -8.89 4.87 -0.11
N VAL A 110 -7.58 5.12 -0.10
CA VAL A 110 -6.62 4.23 0.56
C VAL A 110 -6.88 4.21 2.06
N ALA A 111 -6.97 5.36 2.73
CA ALA A 111 -7.24 5.42 4.17
C ALA A 111 -8.51 4.64 4.56
N GLU A 112 -9.59 4.80 3.78
CA GLU A 112 -10.83 4.03 3.95
C GLU A 112 -10.58 2.52 3.87
N ARG A 113 -9.87 2.08 2.83
CA ARG A 113 -9.59 0.67 2.56
C ARG A 113 -8.70 0.04 3.62
N LEU A 114 -7.67 0.75 4.10
CA LEU A 114 -6.78 0.24 5.14
C LEU A 114 -7.53 0.08 6.48
N LEU A 115 -8.34 1.06 6.88
CA LEU A 115 -9.20 0.93 8.07
C LEU A 115 -10.22 -0.20 7.92
N ARG A 116 -10.75 -0.39 6.71
CA ARG A 116 -11.67 -1.48 6.38
C ARG A 116 -11.04 -2.86 6.61
N ILE A 117 -9.75 -3.04 6.28
CA ILE A 117 -9.03 -4.29 6.55
C ILE A 117 -9.00 -4.60 8.04
N HIS A 118 -8.74 -3.60 8.89
CA HIS A 118 -8.81 -3.77 10.35
C HIS A 118 -10.23 -4.08 10.82
N ALA A 119 -11.25 -3.42 10.28
CA ALA A 119 -12.65 -3.72 10.60
C ALA A 119 -13.10 -5.12 10.13
N ILE A 120 -12.60 -5.62 9.01
CA ILE A 120 -12.91 -6.98 8.53
C ILE A 120 -12.25 -8.03 9.43
N THR A 121 -10.98 -7.81 9.74
CA THR A 121 -10.18 -8.80 10.49
C THR A 121 -10.42 -8.74 12.00
N GLN A 122 -11.01 -7.64 12.50
CA GLN A 122 -11.21 -7.34 13.91
C GLN A 122 -9.92 -7.42 14.73
N LYS A 123 -8.80 -7.03 14.10
CA LYS A 123 -7.47 -7.12 14.69
C LYS A 123 -6.73 -5.80 14.56
N ASN A 124 -6.00 -5.46 15.62
CA ASN A 124 -5.08 -4.34 15.63
C ASN A 124 -3.67 -4.80 15.19
N ARG A 125 -2.76 -3.84 15.02
CA ARG A 125 -1.32 -4.11 14.95
C ARG A 125 -0.84 -4.72 16.28
N PRO A 126 0.18 -5.61 16.25
CA PRO A 126 0.96 -6.05 15.09
C PRO A 126 0.34 -7.21 14.30
N TYR A 127 -0.84 -7.70 14.66
CA TYR A 127 -1.43 -8.90 14.06
C TYR A 127 -1.87 -8.73 12.61
N VAL A 128 -2.44 -7.56 12.31
CA VAL A 128 -2.83 -7.15 10.96
C VAL A 128 -2.21 -5.79 10.71
N ASN A 129 -1.53 -5.65 9.57
CA ASN A 129 -0.83 -4.42 9.20
C ASN A 129 -1.26 -4.02 7.79
N ALA A 130 -2.03 -2.95 7.68
CA ALA A 130 -2.43 -2.37 6.40
C ALA A 130 -1.58 -1.12 6.12
N TYR A 131 -1.03 -1.01 4.90
CA TYR A 131 -0.14 0.07 4.48
C TYR A 131 -0.51 0.63 3.11
N PHE A 132 -0.28 1.94 2.95
CA PHE A 132 -0.13 2.57 1.66
C PHE A 132 1.34 2.48 1.24
N ALA A 133 1.64 1.62 0.27
CA ALA A 133 2.97 1.43 -0.27
C ALA A 133 3.22 2.25 -1.55
N MET A 134 4.41 2.83 -1.65
CA MET A 134 4.93 3.50 -2.83
C MET A 134 6.30 2.92 -3.15
N ALA A 135 6.45 2.30 -4.31
CA ALA A 135 7.65 1.52 -4.66
C ALA A 135 8.96 2.33 -4.75
N TYR A 136 8.88 3.65 -4.82
CA TYR A 136 10.02 4.55 -4.87
C TYR A 136 9.62 5.96 -4.42
N ASN A 137 10.61 6.78 -4.04
CA ASN A 137 10.42 8.19 -3.76
C ASN A 137 10.76 9.04 -4.99
N SER A 138 9.83 9.86 -5.46
CA SER A 138 10.04 10.75 -6.63
C SER A 138 10.80 12.04 -6.33
N TYR A 139 11.19 12.29 -5.07
CA TYR A 139 11.85 13.52 -4.61
C TYR A 139 13.29 13.31 -4.15
N GLY A 140 13.75 12.07 -4.05
CA GLY A 140 15.06 11.72 -3.52
C GLY A 140 15.09 10.27 -3.05
N THR A 141 16.18 9.87 -2.41
CA THR A 141 16.33 8.51 -1.87
C THR A 141 15.82 8.37 -0.44
N ARG A 142 15.66 9.49 0.30
CA ARG A 142 15.28 9.48 1.72
C ARG A 142 13.83 9.91 1.91
N LEU A 143 13.15 9.36 2.90
CA LEU A 143 11.77 9.75 3.25
C LEU A 143 11.65 11.25 3.53
N GLU A 144 12.65 11.83 4.20
CA GLU A 144 12.71 13.26 4.52
C GLU A 144 12.81 14.17 3.30
N ASP A 145 13.03 13.65 2.08
CA ASP A 145 13.03 14.41 0.84
C ASP A 145 11.63 14.46 0.20
N TYR A 146 10.69 13.62 0.66
CA TYR A 146 9.34 13.54 0.10
C TYR A 146 8.53 14.83 0.36
N ARG A 147 7.97 15.44 -0.69
CA ARG A 147 7.28 16.75 -0.63
C ARG A 147 5.90 16.76 -1.27
N HIS A 148 5.29 15.60 -1.52
CA HIS A 148 3.99 15.57 -2.19
C HIS A 148 2.87 15.98 -1.24
N SER A 149 2.29 17.16 -1.48
CA SER A 149 1.37 17.81 -0.53
C SER A 149 0.14 16.99 -0.16
N PHE A 150 -0.46 16.27 -1.12
CA PHE A 150 -1.64 15.45 -0.82
C PHE A 150 -1.33 14.31 0.15
N SER A 151 -0.20 13.64 0.00
CA SER A 151 0.19 12.60 0.95
C SER A 151 0.46 13.19 2.34
N LEU A 152 1.22 14.28 2.39
CA LEU A 152 1.57 14.96 3.65
C LEU A 152 0.34 15.51 4.41
N GLN A 153 -0.73 15.85 3.69
CA GLN A 153 -1.94 16.42 4.29
C GLN A 153 -2.96 15.35 4.70
N TYR A 154 -3.11 14.28 3.92
CA TYR A 154 -4.23 13.35 4.04
C TYR A 154 -3.85 11.95 4.55
N LEU A 155 -2.56 11.68 4.80
CA LEU A 155 -2.07 10.38 5.26
C LEU A 155 -1.16 10.52 6.47
N ASP A 156 -1.13 9.49 7.31
CA ASP A 156 -0.15 9.37 8.39
C ASP A 156 1.17 8.84 7.80
N MET A 157 2.06 9.75 7.45
CA MET A 157 3.33 9.41 6.80
C MET A 157 4.25 8.51 7.64
N GLN A 158 4.06 8.45 8.96
CA GLN A 158 4.92 7.68 9.86
C GLN A 158 4.39 6.25 10.05
N ASN A 159 3.07 6.08 10.13
CA ASN A 159 2.48 4.80 10.51
C ASN A 159 1.71 4.12 9.37
N GLU A 160 1.19 4.88 8.40
CA GLU A 160 0.33 4.37 7.32
C GLU A 160 1.11 4.13 6.03
N VAL A 161 2.18 4.90 5.79
CA VAL A 161 2.90 4.93 4.52
C VAL A 161 4.21 4.16 4.56
N LEU A 162 4.48 3.37 3.52
CA LEU A 162 5.79 2.77 3.23
C LEU A 162 6.32 3.29 1.89
N LEU A 163 7.51 3.90 1.89
CA LEU A 163 8.06 4.57 0.71
C LEU A 163 9.43 4.00 0.33
N GLY A 164 9.57 3.52 -0.91
CA GLY A 164 10.83 3.02 -1.45
C GLY A 164 11.45 1.95 -0.57
N ALA A 165 12.61 2.25 0.01
CA ALA A 165 13.38 1.34 0.86
C ALA A 165 12.54 0.74 1.99
N ASP A 166 11.64 1.49 2.64
CA ASP A 166 10.82 0.99 3.75
C ASP A 166 9.87 -0.12 3.28
N PHE A 167 9.28 0.06 2.10
CA PHE A 167 8.40 -0.95 1.49
C PHE A 167 9.19 -2.21 1.12
N TRP A 168 10.29 -2.06 0.40
CA TRP A 168 11.08 -3.20 -0.08
C TRP A 168 11.80 -3.94 1.04
N THR A 169 12.23 -3.24 2.09
CA THR A 169 12.83 -3.86 3.29
C THR A 169 11.81 -4.72 4.01
N LEU A 170 10.56 -4.27 4.12
CA LEU A 170 9.51 -5.09 4.71
C LEU A 170 9.22 -6.32 3.85
N VAL A 171 9.18 -6.16 2.52
CA VAL A 171 8.86 -7.24 1.56
C VAL A 171 9.96 -8.30 1.46
N GLY A 172 11.24 -7.90 1.40
CA GLY A 172 12.36 -8.80 1.09
C GLY A 172 13.50 -8.84 2.11
N GLY A 173 13.51 -7.91 3.08
CA GLY A 173 14.62 -7.71 4.01
C GLY A 173 15.59 -6.62 3.57
N GLU A 174 16.57 -6.34 4.44
CA GLU A 174 17.60 -5.32 4.21
C GLU A 174 18.39 -5.58 2.91
N GLY A 175 18.68 -4.53 2.14
CA GLY A 175 19.38 -4.62 0.85
C GLY A 175 18.49 -4.91 -0.37
N THR A 176 17.22 -5.30 -0.17
CA THR A 176 16.29 -5.63 -1.27
C THR A 176 16.09 -4.47 -2.22
N TYR A 177 16.01 -3.24 -1.71
CA TYR A 177 15.74 -2.07 -2.54
C TYR A 177 16.92 -1.76 -3.46
N GLU A 178 18.14 -1.83 -2.92
CA GLU A 178 19.39 -1.60 -3.62
C GLU A 178 19.57 -2.63 -4.74
N GLU A 179 19.38 -3.91 -4.44
CA GLU A 179 19.47 -5.00 -5.43
C GLU A 179 18.44 -4.81 -6.56
N LEU A 180 17.19 -4.43 -6.22
CA LEU A 180 16.19 -4.12 -7.23
C LEU A 180 16.60 -2.94 -8.13
N LEU A 181 17.14 -1.87 -7.54
CA LEU A 181 17.61 -0.72 -8.31
C LEU A 181 18.76 -1.10 -9.25
N GLU A 182 19.69 -1.94 -8.80
CA GLU A 182 20.78 -2.46 -9.63
C GLU A 182 20.25 -3.28 -10.82
N ILE A 183 19.29 -4.18 -10.58
CA ILE A 183 18.63 -4.97 -11.62
C ILE A 183 17.91 -4.06 -12.63
N TYR A 184 17.12 -3.08 -12.16
CA TYR A 184 16.44 -2.14 -13.05
C TYR A 184 17.43 -1.32 -13.89
N GLN A 185 18.56 -0.92 -13.32
CA GLN A 185 19.60 -0.20 -14.05
C GLN A 185 20.29 -1.09 -15.09
N GLU A 186 20.59 -2.35 -14.75
CA GLU A 186 21.20 -3.30 -15.68
C GLU A 186 20.28 -3.58 -16.87
N VAL A 187 19.03 -3.96 -16.60
CA VAL A 187 18.02 -4.20 -17.64
C VAL A 187 17.77 -2.93 -18.45
N GLY A 188 17.72 -1.77 -17.79
CA GLY A 188 17.57 -0.47 -18.44
C GLY A 188 18.73 -0.15 -19.40
N ARG A 189 19.97 -0.47 -19.05
CA ARG A 189 21.14 -0.32 -19.95
C ARG A 189 21.07 -1.28 -21.12
N GLU A 190 20.71 -2.54 -20.89
CA GLU A 190 20.67 -3.58 -21.94
C GLU A 190 19.54 -3.32 -22.95
N LYS A 191 18.34 -3.00 -22.44
CA LYS A 191 17.14 -2.81 -23.28
C LYS A 191 16.94 -1.38 -23.74
N GLY A 192 17.58 -0.40 -23.11
CA GLY A 192 17.40 1.02 -23.42
C GLY A 192 17.70 1.36 -24.87
N LYS A 193 18.77 0.80 -25.44
CA LYS A 193 19.10 0.98 -26.86
C LYS A 193 18.04 0.38 -27.77
N ALA A 194 17.62 -0.85 -27.51
CA ALA A 194 16.57 -1.53 -28.28
C ALA A 194 15.21 -0.84 -28.18
N MET A 195 14.86 -0.27 -27.01
CA MET A 195 13.62 0.50 -26.83
C MET A 195 13.67 1.86 -27.54
N ILE A 196 14.81 2.56 -27.48
CA ILE A 196 15.00 3.81 -28.23
C ILE A 196 14.93 3.54 -29.74
N ASP A 197 15.55 2.46 -30.21
CA ASP A 197 15.50 2.05 -31.62
C ASP A 197 14.06 1.67 -32.03
N ALA A 198 13.34 0.90 -31.22
CA ALA A 198 11.93 0.56 -31.50
C ALA A 198 11.01 1.79 -31.54
N LEU A 199 11.22 2.77 -30.65
CA LEU A 199 10.47 4.03 -30.62
C LEU A 199 10.84 4.96 -31.78
N ALA A 200 12.10 4.96 -32.22
CA ALA A 200 12.58 5.78 -33.33
C ALA A 200 12.16 5.22 -34.70
N PHE A 201 11.97 3.90 -34.81
CA PHE A 201 11.66 3.22 -36.07
C PHE A 201 10.22 2.68 -36.18
N GLY A 202 9.37 2.88 -35.16
CA GLY A 202 7.92 2.76 -35.25
C GLY A 202 7.42 1.41 -35.78
N PHE A 203 7.78 0.31 -35.11
CA PHE A 203 7.04 -0.95 -35.20
C PHE A 203 6.09 -1.10 -34.01
#